data_AF-A0A2M6Y8W8-F1
#
_entry.id   AF-A0A2M6Y8W8-F1
#
_cell.length_a   1.000
_cell.length_b   1.000
_cell.length_c   1.000
_cell.angle_alpha   90.00
_cell.angle_beta   90.00
_cell.angle_gamma   90.00
#
_symmetry.space_group_name_H-M   'P 1'
#
loop_
_entity.id
_entity.type
_entity.pdbx_description
1 polymer ?
#
loop_
_entity_poly.entity_id
_entity_poly.type
_entity_poly.pdbx_seq_one_letter_code
_entity_poly.pdbx_strand_id
1 'polypeptide(L)'
;MELWQQLIVIAVSLIGGGIAGALVGTWIQRRTIRDERAFRQKTELCNAMHGLLMEIEENLVLAKIDPIGMRLLFPTDMWEVHKGKVGDLPLTLQESLYKAYSSIRRINTITQTALAYAHRYHIGDFDKRYLDEVREANGPLCKAREELAKWLVEMGCGKPRSG
;
A
#
# COMPACT_ATOMS: atom_id res chain seq x y z
N MET A 1 43.55 4.01 -55.93
CA MET A 1 43.23 3.48 -54.59
C MET A 1 43.38 1.98 -54.67
N GLU A 2 44.33 1.40 -53.94
CA GLU A 2 44.54 -0.05 -53.97
C GLU A 2 43.39 -0.77 -53.25
N LEU A 3 42.98 -1.93 -53.80
CA LEU A 3 41.84 -2.73 -53.34
C LEU A 3 41.92 -3.04 -51.82
N TRP A 4 43.14 -3.16 -51.30
CA TRP A 4 43.42 -3.38 -49.87
C TRP A 4 43.04 -2.20 -48.97
N GLN A 5 43.16 -0.96 -49.44
CA GLN A 5 42.77 0.23 -48.66
C GLN A 5 41.24 0.33 -48.51
N GLN A 6 40.48 -0.06 -49.54
CA GLN A 6 39.01 -0.11 -49.46
C GLN A 6 38.52 -1.19 -48.48
N LEU A 7 39.15 -2.36 -48.47
CA LEU A 7 38.82 -3.45 -47.55
C LEU A 7 39.05 -3.07 -46.07
N ILE A 8 40.12 -2.33 -45.78
CA ILE A 8 40.43 -1.86 -44.42
C ILE A 8 39.39 -0.82 -43.96
N VAL A 9 39.02 0.13 -44.82
CA VAL A 9 38.00 1.15 -44.48
C VAL A 9 36.64 0.51 -44.21
N ILE A 10 36.25 -0.49 -45.01
CA ILE A 10 35.00 -1.24 -44.82
C ILE A 10 35.05 -2.05 -43.51
N ALA A 11 36.16 -2.72 -43.22
CA ALA A 11 36.33 -3.48 -41.99
C ALA A 11 36.27 -2.59 -40.74
N VAL A 12 36.95 -1.44 -40.75
CA VAL A 12 36.94 -0.47 -39.63
C VAL A 12 35.55 0.14 -39.43
N SER A 13 34.81 0.39 -40.51
CA SER A 13 33.44 0.93 -40.45
C SER A 13 32.45 -0.09 -39.87
N LEU A 14 32.57 -1.36 -40.24
CA LEU A 14 31.77 -2.47 -39.70
C LEU A 14 32.04 -2.73 -38.22
N ILE A 15 33.32 -2.71 -37.82
CA ILE A 15 33.72 -2.94 -36.43
C ILE A 15 33.34 -1.73 -35.55
N GLY A 16 33.61 -0.50 -36.02
CA GLY A 16 33.26 0.73 -35.30
C GLY A 16 31.75 0.92 -35.14
N GLY A 17 30.98 0.64 -36.19
CA GLY A 17 29.51 0.68 -36.16
C GLY A 17 28.92 -0.41 -35.26
N GLY A 18 29.46 -1.63 -35.29
CA GLY A 18 29.02 -2.75 -34.44
C GLY A 18 29.28 -2.52 -32.95
N ILE A 19 30.46 -2.00 -32.58
CA ILE A 19 30.81 -1.71 -31.19
C ILE A 19 29.97 -0.54 -30.65
N ALA A 20 29.82 0.54 -31.42
CA ALA A 20 28.97 1.67 -31.02
C ALA A 20 27.50 1.26 -30.88
N GLY A 21 26.97 0.45 -31.81
CA GLY A 21 25.62 -0.10 -31.74
C GLY A 21 25.41 -1.01 -30.53
N ALA A 22 26.38 -1.85 -30.19
CA ALA A 22 26.31 -2.72 -29.01
C ALA A 22 26.32 -1.93 -27.69
N LEU A 23 27.11 -0.84 -27.60
CA LEU A 23 27.16 0.03 -26.42
C LEU A 23 25.85 0.81 -26.24
N VAL A 24 25.26 1.33 -27.32
CA VAL A 24 23.95 2.01 -27.25
C VAL A 24 22.84 1.02 -26.91
N GLY A 25 22.84 -0.17 -27.51
CA GLY A 25 21.88 -1.23 -27.22
C GLY A 25 21.92 -1.67 -25.76
N THR A 26 23.11 -1.91 -25.22
CA THR A 26 23.28 -2.26 -23.79
C THR A 26 22.91 -1.12 -22.85
N TRP A 27 23.14 0.14 -23.23
CA TRP A 27 22.71 1.31 -22.44
C TRP A 27 21.18 1.45 -22.42
N ILE A 28 20.51 1.32 -23.57
CA ILE A 28 19.05 1.33 -23.67
C ILE A 28 18.45 0.18 -22.85
N GLN A 29 19.01 -1.03 -22.98
CA GLN A 29 18.54 -2.21 -22.27
C GLN A 29 18.70 -2.10 -20.74
N ARG A 30 19.79 -1.45 -20.27
CA ARG A 30 19.95 -1.16 -18.83
C ARG A 30 18.95 -0.13 -18.33
N ARG A 31 18.63 0.88 -19.14
CA ARG A 31 17.65 1.91 -18.79
C ARG A 31 16.24 1.34 -18.73
N THR A 32 15.84 0.54 -19.71
CA THR A 32 14.51 -0.12 -19.72
C THR A 32 14.32 -1.05 -18.54
N ILE A 33 15.33 -1.85 -18.16
CA ILE A 33 15.24 -2.72 -16.96
C ILE A 33 15.06 -1.91 -15.67
N ARG A 34 15.74 -0.76 -15.56
CA ARG A 34 15.61 0.12 -14.38
C ARG A 34 14.23 0.74 -14.30
N ASP A 35 13.73 1.24 -15.43
CA ASP A 35 12.41 1.87 -15.52
C ASP A 35 11.30 0.84 -15.26
N GLU A 36 11.46 -0.40 -15.75
CA GLU A 36 10.52 -1.49 -15.50
C GLU A 36 10.47 -1.89 -14.02
N ARG A 37 11.62 -1.96 -13.33
CA ARG A 37 11.67 -2.22 -11.89
C ARG A 37 10.99 -1.11 -11.09
N ALA A 38 11.27 0.15 -11.42
CA ALA A 38 10.64 1.29 -10.76
C ALA A 38 9.12 1.31 -10.98
N PHE A 39 8.67 0.98 -12.19
CA PHE A 39 7.24 0.87 -12.50
C PHE A 39 6.55 -0.24 -11.72
N ARG A 40 7.17 -1.43 -11.63
CA ARG A 40 6.65 -2.56 -10.85
C ARG A 40 6.54 -2.21 -9.36
N GLN A 41 7.61 -1.64 -8.78
CA GLN A 41 7.60 -1.19 -7.38
C GLN A 41 6.50 -0.16 -7.11
N LYS A 42 6.34 0.82 -8.01
CA LYS A 42 5.27 1.82 -7.90
C LYS A 42 3.88 1.16 -7.94
N THR A 43 3.67 0.23 -8.87
CA THR A 43 2.38 -0.46 -9.02
C THR A 43 2.07 -1.33 -7.81
N GLU A 44 3.05 -2.05 -7.29
CA GLU A 44 2.89 -2.85 -6.08
C GLU A 44 2.57 -1.99 -4.84
N LEU A 45 3.20 -0.83 -4.71
CA LEU A 45 2.90 0.11 -3.63
C LEU A 45 1.48 0.68 -3.79
N CYS A 46 1.11 1.12 -4.99
CA CYS A 46 -0.24 1.61 -5.28
C CYS A 46 -1.31 0.54 -4.96
N ASN A 47 -1.10 -0.71 -5.36
CA ASN A 47 -2.03 -1.81 -5.07
C ASN A 47 -2.16 -2.08 -3.57
N ALA A 48 -1.04 -2.08 -2.84
CA ALA A 48 -1.05 -2.24 -1.38
C ALA A 48 -1.84 -1.10 -0.70
N MET A 49 -1.62 0.15 -1.13
CA MET A 49 -2.31 1.30 -0.59
C MET A 49 -3.80 1.32 -0.94
N HIS A 50 -4.19 0.85 -2.13
CA HIS A 50 -5.60 0.62 -2.45
C HIS A 50 -6.24 -0.45 -1.56
N GLY A 51 -5.53 -1.55 -1.28
CA GLY A 51 -5.99 -2.58 -0.34
C GLY A 51 -6.24 -2.02 1.06
N LEU A 52 -5.29 -1.22 1.57
CA LEU A 52 -5.46 -0.53 2.85
C LEU A 52 -6.62 0.49 2.84
N LEU A 53 -6.83 1.20 1.73
CA LEU A 53 -7.95 2.14 1.61
C LEU A 53 -9.29 1.41 1.69
N MET A 54 -9.44 0.31 0.96
CA MET A 54 -10.65 -0.52 0.99
C MET A 54 -10.92 -1.09 2.39
N GLU A 55 -9.87 -1.59 3.07
CA GLU A 55 -10.00 -2.07 4.45
C GLU A 55 -10.40 -0.95 5.43
N ILE A 56 -9.87 0.27 5.28
CA ILE A 56 -10.29 1.43 6.08
C ILE A 56 -11.74 1.80 5.80
N GLU A 57 -12.17 1.76 4.54
CA GLU A 57 -13.56 2.03 4.16
C GLU A 57 -14.52 0.99 4.75
N GLU A 58 -14.16 -0.29 4.72
CA GLU A 58 -14.93 -1.35 5.38
C GLU A 58 -15.02 -1.13 6.89
N ASN A 59 -13.90 -0.81 7.54
CA ASN A 59 -13.86 -0.47 8.96
C ASN A 59 -14.75 0.74 9.30
N LEU A 60 -14.78 1.77 8.45
CA LEU A 60 -15.68 2.92 8.61
C LEU A 60 -17.15 2.57 8.41
N VAL A 61 -17.47 1.56 7.58
CA VAL A 61 -18.84 1.04 7.45
C VAL A 61 -19.22 0.28 8.72
N LEU A 62 -18.34 -0.60 9.22
CA LEU A 62 -18.57 -1.36 10.46
C LEU A 62 -18.74 -0.43 11.67
N ALA A 63 -17.99 0.67 11.75
CA ALA A 63 -18.10 1.65 12.82
C ALA A 63 -19.46 2.39 12.88
N LYS A 64 -20.27 2.32 11.81
CA LYS A 64 -21.61 2.92 11.74
C LYS A 64 -22.72 1.92 12.06
N ILE A 65 -22.42 0.63 12.10
CA ILE A 65 -23.41 -0.39 12.44
C ILE A 65 -23.65 -0.30 13.95
N ASP A 66 -24.91 -0.06 14.34
CA ASP A 66 -25.30 -0.10 15.75
C ASP A 66 -25.15 -1.54 16.26
N PRO A 67 -24.21 -1.79 17.19
CA PRO A 67 -23.92 -3.13 17.68
C PRO A 67 -24.99 -3.56 18.70
N ILE A 68 -26.25 -3.68 18.28
CA ILE A 68 -27.30 -4.22 19.14
C ILE A 68 -26.98 -5.68 19.42
N GLY A 69 -26.38 -5.94 20.60
CA GLY A 69 -26.02 -7.27 21.07
C GLY A 69 -24.86 -7.96 20.36
N MET A 70 -24.12 -7.28 19.48
CA MET A 70 -22.98 -7.88 18.75
C MET A 70 -21.77 -6.94 18.67
N ARG A 71 -20.66 -7.37 19.28
CA ARG A 71 -19.34 -6.71 19.12
C ARG A 71 -18.68 -7.27 17.87
N LEU A 72 -18.38 -6.40 16.92
CA LEU A 72 -17.77 -6.79 15.65
C LEU A 72 -16.24 -6.71 15.77
N LEU A 73 -15.57 -7.67 15.14
CA LEU A 73 -14.14 -7.58 14.90
C LEU A 73 -13.92 -6.81 13.60
N PHE A 74 -13.03 -5.84 13.67
CA PHE A 74 -12.66 -4.96 12.56
C PHE A 74 -11.53 -5.64 11.77
N PRO A 75 -11.64 -5.76 10.43
CA PRO A 75 -10.59 -6.35 9.60
C PRO A 75 -9.27 -5.59 9.70
N THR A 76 -8.17 -6.36 9.68
CA THR A 76 -6.78 -5.87 9.71
C THR A 76 -5.86 -6.67 8.77
N ASP A 77 -6.41 -7.46 7.87
CA ASP A 77 -5.64 -8.41 7.06
C ASP A 77 -4.72 -7.67 6.07
N MET A 78 -5.23 -6.64 5.41
CA MET A 78 -4.44 -5.81 4.49
C MET A 78 -3.37 -5.04 5.25
N TRP A 79 -3.67 -4.53 6.44
CA TRP A 79 -2.68 -3.93 7.31
C TRP A 79 -1.54 -4.88 7.67
N GLU A 80 -1.85 -6.09 8.13
CA GLU A 80 -0.83 -7.04 8.53
C GLU A 80 0.08 -7.45 7.37
N VAL A 81 -0.47 -7.56 6.16
CA VAL A 81 0.30 -7.88 4.93
C VAL A 81 1.13 -6.69 4.44
N HIS A 82 0.63 -5.45 4.56
CA HIS A 82 1.21 -4.28 3.90
C HIS A 82 1.85 -3.25 4.82
N LYS A 83 1.80 -3.39 6.14
CA LYS A 83 2.41 -2.45 7.12
C LYS A 83 3.90 -2.17 6.86
N GLY A 84 4.64 -3.14 6.32
CA GLY A 84 6.05 -2.92 5.95
C GLY A 84 6.25 -1.89 4.84
N LYS A 85 5.31 -1.80 3.89
CA LYS A 85 5.33 -0.85 2.77
C LYS A 85 4.88 0.56 3.19
N VAL A 86 4.27 0.70 4.36
CA VAL A 86 3.87 2.01 4.91
C VAL A 86 5.10 2.87 5.20
N GLY A 87 6.26 2.26 5.49
CA GLY A 87 7.52 2.99 5.68
C GLY A 87 7.98 3.82 4.48
N ASP A 88 7.50 3.50 3.27
CA ASP A 88 7.84 4.21 2.04
C ASP A 88 6.95 5.45 1.79
N LEU A 89 5.95 5.69 2.64
CA LEU A 89 4.99 6.79 2.49
C LEU A 89 5.49 8.09 3.15
N PRO A 90 4.91 9.26 2.84
CA PRO A 90 5.16 10.48 3.60
C PRO A 90 4.82 10.31 5.10
N LEU A 91 5.64 10.88 5.99
CA LEU A 91 5.50 10.73 7.45
C LEU A 91 4.09 11.05 7.97
N THR A 92 3.45 12.08 7.43
CA THR A 92 2.07 12.46 7.82
C THR A 92 1.08 11.32 7.57
N LEU A 93 1.19 10.67 6.41
CA LEU A 93 0.33 9.55 6.04
C LEU A 93 0.66 8.30 6.89
N GLN A 94 1.94 8.06 7.17
CA GLN A 94 2.35 6.99 8.08
C GLN A 94 1.68 7.16 9.44
N GLU A 95 1.81 8.34 10.05
CA GLU A 95 1.22 8.62 11.35
C GLU A 95 -0.30 8.45 11.37
N SER A 96 -1.00 8.91 10.33
CA SER A 96 -2.45 8.78 10.23
C SER A 96 -2.87 7.31 10.11
N LEU A 97 -2.18 6.51 9.29
CA LEU A 97 -2.43 5.07 9.17
C LEU A 97 -2.15 4.34 10.50
N TYR A 98 -1.01 4.60 11.14
CA TYR A 98 -0.70 3.98 12.44
C TYR A 98 -1.72 4.34 13.52
N LYS A 99 -2.20 5.59 13.57
CA LYS A 99 -3.26 6.01 14.50
C LYS A 99 -4.56 5.26 14.23
N ALA A 100 -4.99 5.16 12.97
CA ALA A 100 -6.19 4.43 12.59
C ALA A 100 -6.12 2.95 13.00
N TYR A 101 -5.04 2.26 12.65
CA TYR A 101 -4.88 0.83 12.98
C TYR A 101 -4.63 0.58 14.48
N SER A 102 -4.05 1.55 15.19
CA SER A 102 -4.01 1.49 16.66
C SER A 102 -5.41 1.57 17.28
N SER A 103 -6.31 2.39 16.74
CA SER A 103 -7.70 2.46 17.19
C SER A 103 -8.45 1.15 16.91
N ILE A 104 -8.32 0.60 15.69
CA ILE A 104 -8.87 -0.72 15.35
C ILE A 104 -8.37 -1.80 16.30
N ARG A 105 -7.07 -1.82 16.59
CA ARG A 105 -6.47 -2.80 17.51
C ARG A 105 -7.08 -2.72 18.91
N ARG A 106 -7.37 -1.52 19.43
CA ARG A 106 -8.03 -1.35 20.73
C ARG A 106 -9.43 -1.94 20.73
N ILE A 107 -10.22 -1.63 19.70
CA ILE A 107 -11.57 -2.20 19.51
C ILE A 107 -11.51 -3.73 19.50
N ASN A 108 -10.65 -4.31 18.66
CA ASN A 108 -10.49 -5.76 18.56
C ASN A 108 -10.04 -6.40 19.87
N THR A 109 -9.14 -5.74 20.62
CA THR A 109 -8.69 -6.22 21.93
C THR A 109 -9.84 -6.26 22.94
N ILE A 110 -10.70 -5.24 22.95
CA ILE A 110 -11.88 -5.20 23.83
C ILE A 110 -12.84 -6.33 23.45
N THR A 111 -13.14 -6.50 22.17
CA THR A 111 -14.01 -7.57 21.67
C THR A 111 -13.47 -8.96 22.05
N GLN A 112 -12.18 -9.22 21.81
CA GLN A 112 -11.54 -10.49 22.16
C GLN A 112 -11.51 -10.75 23.67
N THR A 113 -11.21 -9.71 24.46
CA THR A 113 -11.22 -9.81 25.93
C THR A 113 -12.63 -10.12 26.42
N ALA A 114 -13.63 -9.42 25.90
CA ALA A 114 -15.02 -9.65 26.28
C ALA A 114 -15.50 -11.07 25.94
N LEU A 115 -15.08 -11.62 24.79
CA LEU A 115 -15.34 -13.01 24.43
C LEU A 115 -14.63 -14.00 25.37
N ALA A 116 -13.36 -13.77 25.68
CA ALA A 116 -12.56 -14.66 26.52
C ALA A 116 -13.04 -14.72 27.97
N TYR A 117 -13.65 -13.64 28.47
CA TYR A 117 -14.13 -13.54 29.84
C TYR A 117 -15.66 -13.38 29.96
N ALA A 118 -16.40 -13.76 28.91
CA ALA A 118 -17.86 -13.66 28.87
C ALA A 118 -18.57 -14.41 30.03
N HIS A 119 -17.93 -15.44 30.59
CA HIS A 119 -18.44 -16.21 31.72
C HIS A 119 -18.19 -15.57 33.10
N ARG A 120 -17.34 -14.53 33.19
CA ARG A 120 -16.88 -13.96 34.48
C ARG A 120 -17.31 -12.52 34.74
N TYR A 121 -17.64 -11.74 33.71
CA TYR A 121 -17.94 -10.32 33.85
C TYR A 121 -19.31 -9.95 33.32
N HIS A 122 -19.87 -8.86 33.85
CA HIS A 122 -21.09 -8.26 33.33
C HIS A 122 -20.87 -7.75 31.90
N ILE A 123 -21.73 -8.20 31.01
CA ILE A 123 -21.69 -7.92 29.56
C ILE A 123 -21.73 -6.39 29.28
N GLY A 124 -22.39 -5.60 30.14
CA GLY A 124 -22.62 -4.17 29.93
C GLY A 124 -21.39 -3.25 29.99
N ASP A 125 -20.38 -3.54 30.82
CA ASP A 125 -19.19 -2.68 30.93
C ASP A 125 -18.31 -2.75 29.67
N PHE A 126 -18.25 -3.93 29.07
CA PHE A 126 -17.54 -4.15 27.80
C PHE A 126 -18.28 -3.49 26.62
N ASP A 127 -19.61 -3.48 26.63
CA ASP A 127 -20.41 -2.86 25.57
C ASP A 127 -20.23 -1.35 25.53
N LYS A 128 -20.31 -0.70 26.69
CA LYS A 128 -20.07 0.74 26.78
C LYS A 128 -18.67 1.11 26.30
N ARG A 129 -17.65 0.39 26.77
CA ARG A 129 -16.26 0.65 26.39
C ARG A 129 -16.01 0.39 24.89
N TYR A 130 -16.62 -0.65 24.34
CA TYR A 130 -16.56 -0.94 22.91
C TYR A 130 -17.17 0.20 22.09
N LEU A 131 -18.36 0.68 22.45
CA LEU A 131 -19.04 1.78 21.78
C LEU A 131 -18.24 3.09 21.84
N ASP A 132 -17.67 3.40 23.00
CA ASP A 132 -16.82 4.59 23.18
C ASP A 132 -15.59 4.52 22.26
N GLU A 133 -14.92 3.37 22.17
CA GLU A 133 -13.73 3.20 21.32
C GLU A 133 -14.07 3.18 19.82
N VAL A 134 -15.21 2.61 19.43
CA VAL A 134 -15.72 2.71 18.04
C VAL A 134 -16.00 4.18 17.67
N ARG A 135 -16.59 4.95 18.60
CA ARG A 135 -16.84 6.38 18.39
C ARG A 135 -15.54 7.16 18.25
N GLU A 136 -14.56 6.91 19.11
CA GLU A 136 -13.25 7.56 19.07
C GLU A 136 -12.44 7.19 17.82
N ALA A 137 -12.57 5.96 17.31
CA ALA A 137 -11.87 5.48 16.13
C ALA A 137 -12.28 6.17 14.82
N ASN A 138 -13.50 6.72 14.74
CA ASN A 138 -13.99 7.39 13.53
C ASN A 138 -13.09 8.55 13.08
N GLY A 139 -12.58 9.36 14.01
CA GLY A 139 -11.70 10.49 13.68
C GLY A 139 -10.41 10.04 12.98
N PRO A 140 -9.61 9.17 13.62
CA PRO A 140 -8.40 8.58 13.01
C PRO A 140 -8.67 7.85 11.69
N LEU A 141 -9.73 7.05 11.60
CA LEU A 141 -10.08 6.31 10.38
C LEU A 141 -10.44 7.23 9.21
N CYS A 142 -11.28 8.24 9.44
CA CYS A 142 -11.65 9.22 8.42
C CYS A 142 -10.42 9.99 7.92
N LYS A 143 -9.55 10.42 8.84
CA LYS A 143 -8.32 11.13 8.48
C LYS A 143 -7.38 10.26 7.65
N ALA A 144 -7.15 9.02 8.07
CA ALA A 144 -6.31 8.08 7.34
C ALA A 144 -6.86 7.79 5.93
N ARG A 145 -8.18 7.60 5.80
CA ARG A 145 -8.85 7.43 4.52
C ARG A 145 -8.61 8.63 3.59
N GLU A 146 -8.82 9.84 4.10
CA GLU A 146 -8.68 11.08 3.31
C GLU A 146 -7.25 11.32 2.85
N GLU A 147 -6.27 11.18 3.75
CA GLU A 147 -4.86 11.34 3.41
C GLU A 147 -4.37 10.27 2.43
N LEU A 148 -4.81 9.02 2.61
CA LEU A 148 -4.45 7.91 1.73
C LEU A 148 -5.08 8.07 0.33
N ALA A 149 -6.35 8.43 0.28
CA ALA A 149 -7.06 8.68 -0.99
C ALA A 149 -6.42 9.85 -1.74
N LYS A 150 -6.08 10.94 -1.05
CA LYS A 150 -5.39 12.09 -1.64
C LYS A 150 -4.03 11.67 -2.20
N TRP A 151 -3.23 10.94 -1.42
CA TRP A 151 -1.92 10.46 -1.85
C TRP A 151 -1.99 9.55 -3.08
N LEU A 152 -2.97 8.64 -3.13
CA LEU A 152 -3.20 7.75 -4.29
C LEU A 152 -3.50 8.54 -5.58
N VAL A 153 -4.27 9.62 -5.47
CA VAL A 153 -4.55 10.52 -6.60
C VAL A 153 -3.29 11.26 -7.04
N GLU A 154 -2.53 11.84 -6.10
CA GLU A 154 -1.28 12.58 -6.38
C GLU A 154 -0.22 11.68 -7.04
N MET A 155 -0.15 10.42 -6.64
CA MET A 155 0.76 9.43 -7.22
C MET A 155 0.32 8.91 -8.59
N GLY A 156 -0.89 9.26 -9.04
CA GLY A 156 -1.48 8.76 -10.28
C GLY A 156 -1.76 7.26 -10.24
N CYS A 157 -2.10 6.71 -9.07
CA CYS A 157 -2.30 5.27 -8.86
C CYS A 157 -3.60 4.71 -9.48
N GLY A 158 -4.38 5.51 -10.22
CA GLY A 158 -5.63 5.08 -10.87
C GLY A 158 -6.69 4.55 -9.88
N LYS A 159 -7.81 4.04 -10.40
CA LYS A 159 -8.77 3.25 -9.60
C LYS A 159 -8.19 1.85 -9.34
N PRO A 160 -8.51 1.21 -8.20
CA PRO A 160 -8.05 -0.15 -7.93
C PRO A 160 -8.43 -1.08 -9.09
N ARG A 161 -7.47 -1.85 -9.60
CA ARG A 161 -7.78 -2.98 -10.48
C ARG A 161 -8.35 -4.07 -9.58
N SER A 162 -9.67 -4.22 -9.60
CA SER A 162 -10.35 -5.38 -9.03
C SER A 162 -9.74 -6.64 -9.66
N GLY A 163 -8.98 -7.39 -8.86
CA GLY A 163 -8.54 -8.74 -9.19
C GLY A 163 -9.68 -9.73 -9.01
#